data_AF-A0AB39PWK1-F1
#
_entry.id   AF-A0AB39PWK1-F1
#
_cell.length_a   1.000
_cell.length_b   1.000
_cell.length_c   1.000
_cell.angle_alpha   90.00
_cell.angle_beta   90.00
_cell.angle_gamma   90.00
#
_symmetry.space_group_name_H-M   'P 1'
#
loop_
_entity.id
_entity.type
_entity.pdbx_description
1 polymer ?
#
loop_
_entity_poly.entity_id
_entity_poly.type
_entity_poly.pdbx_seq_one_letter_code
_entity_poly.pdbx_strand_id
1 'polypeptide(L)'
;MRTRHGVRLAVLAGMLGLALSTPAGAEARDISRDTLDANDGWAAADGGTTGGFTADDAHVFTVRNRSELVRALDGGSATPKIIQIAGTIDANTDDDGDHLDCADYATDGYSTKKYLAAYDPRTWGSAKPSGPQEEARQASAARQAERIELAVGSHTTIVGLGDSAVLKGASLQLKGAENVIVRNLELRDAYDCFPVWQPNTGGLGDWKAAYDNIWVRGATHVWIDHVTVGDKGHLDEKEPTYFGRNYLRHDGLLDITNAADLVTVSWSRFADHDKAILIGNGDTATGDRGKLRVTLHHNEFESVVQRAPRVRFGQVHLYNNRYVVPAAAPDYRYSIGVSTESAVYAENNAFTTPGHVEVADLVKSWNGTALRQSGTLFNGYPVDLLAIHNAYNSGSERDLTADVGWTPTLHTKIDSAATADREVARGAGAGRIP
;
A
#
# COMPACT_ATOMS: atom_id res chain seq x y z
N MET A 1 58.33 -60.59 43.15
CA MET A 1 59.71 -60.42 42.64
C MET A 1 59.63 -60.32 41.13
N ARG A 2 60.40 -59.39 40.52
CA ARG A 2 60.47 -59.01 39.09
C ARG A 2 59.58 -57.84 38.65
N THR A 3 60.17 -56.67 38.86
CA THR A 3 60.04 -55.42 38.09
C THR A 3 60.17 -55.63 36.58
N ARG A 4 59.37 -54.90 35.79
CA ARG A 4 59.71 -54.50 34.41
C ARG A 4 59.30 -53.05 34.16
N HIS A 5 60.27 -52.27 33.69
CA HIS A 5 60.18 -50.88 33.25
C HIS A 5 59.92 -50.78 31.73
N GLY A 6 59.43 -49.62 31.31
CA GLY A 6 59.49 -49.09 29.93
C GLY A 6 58.16 -49.22 29.19
N VAL A 7 57.64 -48.25 28.44
CA VAL A 7 58.14 -46.96 27.91
C VAL A 7 56.91 -46.08 27.68
N ARG A 8 56.96 -44.78 28.00
CA ARG A 8 55.90 -43.80 27.63
C ARG A 8 56.22 -43.24 26.25
N LEU A 9 55.31 -43.45 25.29
CA LEU A 9 55.32 -42.78 23.98
C LEU A 9 54.51 -41.48 24.10
N ALA A 10 55.14 -40.34 23.85
CA ALA A 10 54.46 -39.05 23.74
C ALA A 10 54.03 -38.83 22.28
N VAL A 11 52.72 -38.63 22.08
CA VAL A 11 52.16 -38.21 20.78
C VAL A 11 51.95 -36.70 20.85
N LEU A 12 52.72 -35.94 20.08
CA LEU A 12 52.44 -34.52 19.80
C LEU A 12 51.33 -34.43 18.76
N ALA A 13 50.17 -33.91 19.15
CA ALA A 13 49.14 -33.46 18.22
C ALA A 13 49.36 -31.97 17.93
N GLY A 14 49.81 -31.65 16.71
CA GLY A 14 49.88 -30.28 16.21
C GLY A 14 48.49 -29.81 15.80
N MET A 15 47.97 -28.77 16.48
CA MET A 15 46.77 -28.06 16.05
C MET A 15 47.16 -27.01 15.01
N LEU A 16 46.74 -27.22 13.77
CA LEU A 16 46.81 -26.22 12.71
C LEU A 16 45.61 -25.27 12.89
N GLY A 17 45.84 -24.07 13.39
CA GLY A 17 44.82 -23.02 13.46
C GLY A 17 44.56 -22.45 12.07
N LEU A 18 43.46 -22.86 11.43
CA LEU A 18 42.92 -22.12 10.29
C LEU A 18 42.26 -20.84 10.82
N ALA A 19 42.92 -19.70 10.60
CA ALA A 19 42.28 -18.40 10.69
C ALA A 19 41.25 -18.30 9.56
N LEU A 20 39.97 -18.47 9.89
CA LEU A 20 38.85 -18.12 9.03
C LEU A 20 38.83 -16.59 8.92
N SER A 21 39.39 -16.06 7.84
CA SER A 21 39.13 -14.69 7.42
C SER A 21 37.66 -14.59 7.02
N THR A 22 36.84 -13.98 7.86
CA THR A 22 35.50 -13.52 7.48
C THR A 22 35.67 -12.56 6.29
N PRO A 23 34.99 -12.75 5.15
CA PRO A 23 35.02 -11.76 4.10
C PRO A 23 34.45 -10.48 4.68
N ALA A 24 35.18 -9.38 4.51
CA ALA A 24 34.67 -8.04 4.78
C ALA A 24 33.32 -7.90 4.06
N GLY A 25 32.28 -7.53 4.80
CA GLY A 25 30.91 -7.46 4.30
C GLY A 25 30.87 -6.65 3.01
N ALA A 26 30.26 -7.20 1.97
CA ALA A 26 29.86 -6.40 0.84
C ALA A 26 29.00 -5.26 1.37
N GLU A 27 29.42 -4.01 1.16
CA GLU A 27 28.56 -2.87 1.44
C GLU A 27 27.26 -3.07 0.65
N ALA A 28 26.12 -3.00 1.33
CA ALA A 28 24.82 -3.06 0.67
C ALA A 28 24.76 -1.96 -0.40
N ARG A 29 24.23 -2.28 -1.57
CA ARG A 29 24.06 -1.31 -2.67
C ARG A 29 23.25 -0.12 -2.16
N ASP A 30 23.76 1.10 -2.35
CA ASP A 30 22.98 2.31 -2.12
C ASP A 30 21.97 2.48 -3.28
N ILE A 31 20.70 2.39 -2.92
CA ILE A 31 19.56 2.52 -3.84
C ILE A 31 18.90 3.91 -3.77
N SER A 32 19.41 4.81 -2.92
CA SER A 32 18.77 6.10 -2.64
C SER A 32 18.80 7.09 -3.80
N ARG A 33 19.68 6.84 -4.79
CA ARG A 33 19.78 7.60 -6.04
C ARG A 33 19.35 6.77 -7.26
N ASP A 34 18.74 5.61 -7.08
CA ASP A 34 18.12 4.92 -8.20
C ASP A 34 16.97 5.77 -8.77
N THR A 35 16.83 5.75 -10.09
CA THR A 35 15.70 6.34 -10.81
C THR A 35 14.87 5.22 -11.43
N LEU A 36 13.62 5.52 -11.78
CA LEU A 36 12.79 4.58 -12.53
C LEU A 36 13.40 4.33 -13.91
N ASP A 37 13.47 3.06 -14.31
CA ASP A 37 14.01 2.66 -15.60
C ASP A 37 13.15 3.17 -16.77
N ALA A 38 13.81 3.38 -17.91
CA ALA A 38 13.10 3.71 -19.14
C ALA A 38 12.11 2.58 -19.51
N ASN A 39 10.88 2.97 -19.86
CA ASN A 39 9.75 2.07 -20.14
C ASN A 39 9.19 1.32 -18.93
N ASP A 40 9.60 1.61 -17.69
CA ASP A 40 9.03 0.92 -16.53
C ASP A 40 7.69 1.52 -16.08
N GLY A 41 6.66 1.24 -16.87
CA GLY A 41 5.30 1.69 -16.60
C GLY A 41 5.05 3.16 -16.91
N TRP A 42 3.85 3.63 -16.54
CA TRP A 42 3.40 4.99 -16.84
C TRP A 42 4.27 6.08 -16.20
N ALA A 43 4.87 5.85 -15.03
CA ALA A 43 5.76 6.84 -14.41
C ALA A 43 7.07 7.07 -15.19
N ALA A 44 7.38 6.22 -16.19
CA ALA A 44 8.50 6.39 -17.11
C ALA A 44 8.17 7.30 -18.32
N ALA A 45 6.90 7.68 -18.51
CA ALA A 45 6.49 8.57 -19.59
C ALA A 45 7.11 9.97 -19.43
N ASP A 46 7.09 10.77 -20.50
CA ASP A 46 7.27 12.23 -20.46
C ASP A 46 8.50 12.74 -19.65
N GLY A 47 9.62 12.01 -19.69
CA GLY A 47 10.86 12.38 -18.98
C GLY A 47 11.18 11.53 -17.74
N GLY A 48 10.29 10.61 -17.36
CA GLY A 48 10.51 9.60 -16.34
C GLY A 48 10.39 10.09 -14.91
N THR A 49 10.76 9.24 -13.96
CA THR A 49 10.70 9.53 -12.52
C THR A 49 12.09 9.32 -11.91
N THR A 50 12.67 10.40 -11.38
CA THR A 50 14.03 10.45 -10.82
C THR A 50 14.04 10.79 -9.33
N GLY A 51 12.90 11.18 -8.74
CA GLY A 51 12.81 11.53 -7.33
C GLY A 51 13.80 12.63 -6.94
N GLY A 52 14.52 12.38 -5.85
CA GLY A 52 15.58 13.22 -5.32
C GLY A 52 16.97 12.98 -5.92
N PHE A 53 17.08 12.35 -7.11
CA PHE A 53 18.37 12.01 -7.72
C PHE A 53 19.39 13.16 -7.74
N THR A 54 18.92 14.41 -7.89
CA THR A 54 19.76 15.61 -7.96
C THR A 54 19.99 16.31 -6.61
N ALA A 55 19.54 15.72 -5.50
CA ALA A 55 19.76 16.26 -4.16
C ALA A 55 21.27 16.45 -3.90
N ASP A 56 21.64 17.62 -3.41
CA ASP A 56 22.98 17.89 -2.91
C ASP A 56 23.21 17.24 -1.54
N ASP A 57 24.46 17.22 -1.08
CA ASP A 57 24.83 16.55 0.18
C ASP A 57 24.11 17.13 1.42
N ALA A 58 23.67 18.39 1.37
CA ALA A 58 22.93 19.00 2.48
C ALA A 58 21.45 18.56 2.52
N HIS A 59 20.94 17.99 1.43
CA HIS A 59 19.57 17.50 1.29
C HIS A 59 19.48 15.97 1.18
N VAL A 60 20.53 15.26 1.62
CA VAL A 60 20.51 13.82 1.89
C VAL A 60 20.41 13.61 3.39
N PHE A 61 19.26 13.13 3.85
CA PHE A 61 18.95 12.97 5.27
C PHE A 61 18.85 11.50 5.65
N THR A 62 19.48 11.09 6.75
CA THR A 62 19.14 9.83 7.43
C THR A 62 18.34 10.13 8.68
N VAL A 63 17.10 9.64 8.73
CA VAL A 63 16.13 9.95 9.80
C VAL A 63 15.76 8.71 10.59
N ARG A 64 15.55 8.87 11.91
CA ARG A 64 15.31 7.79 12.88
C ARG A 64 14.07 8.00 13.75
N ASN A 65 13.45 9.16 13.65
CA ASN A 65 12.25 9.51 14.40
C ASN A 65 11.40 10.51 13.60
N ARG A 66 10.18 10.76 14.09
CA ARG A 66 9.22 11.64 13.45
C ARG A 66 9.74 13.06 13.27
N SER A 67 10.38 13.64 14.30
CA SER A 67 10.88 15.02 14.26
C SER A 67 11.96 15.22 13.19
N GLU A 68 12.87 14.25 13.03
CA GLU A 68 13.84 14.22 11.94
C GLU A 68 13.17 14.10 10.57
N LEU A 69 12.19 13.21 10.43
CA LEU A 69 11.44 13.02 9.18
C LEU A 69 10.68 14.29 8.77
N VAL A 70 9.95 14.91 9.69
CA VAL A 70 9.20 16.15 9.44
C VAL A 70 10.13 17.29 9.00
N ARG A 71 11.28 17.44 9.66
CA ARG A 71 12.29 18.44 9.24
C ARG A 71 12.85 18.16 7.85
N ALA A 72 13.12 16.90 7.52
CA ALA A 72 13.62 16.52 6.20
C ALA A 72 12.58 16.74 5.09
N LEU A 73 11.30 16.49 5.37
CA LEU A 73 10.20 16.76 4.45
C LEU A 73 10.01 18.26 4.19
N ASP A 74 10.32 19.10 5.18
CA ASP A 74 10.30 20.57 5.07
C ASP A 74 8.97 21.09 4.53
N GLY A 75 7.87 20.65 5.16
CA GLY A 75 6.51 21.07 4.81
C GLY A 75 6.09 20.74 3.37
N GLY A 76 6.70 19.74 2.73
CA GLY A 76 6.44 19.42 1.33
C GLY A 76 7.18 20.32 0.34
N SER A 77 8.30 20.91 0.76
CA SER A 77 9.20 21.69 -0.11
C SER A 77 9.63 20.90 -1.35
N ALA A 78 9.73 21.59 -2.49
CA ALA A 78 10.12 21.03 -3.78
C ALA A 78 11.65 21.00 -4.02
N THR A 79 12.46 21.39 -3.04
CA THR A 79 13.92 21.26 -3.13
C THR A 79 14.28 19.78 -3.29
N PRO A 80 15.08 19.39 -4.31
CA PRO A 80 15.46 17.98 -4.49
C PRO A 80 16.08 17.39 -3.22
N LYS A 81 15.54 16.27 -2.74
CA LYS A 81 15.95 15.67 -1.47
C LYS A 81 15.85 14.15 -1.44
N ILE A 82 16.74 13.54 -0.66
CA ILE A 82 16.75 12.11 -0.37
C ILE A 82 16.55 11.94 1.13
N ILE A 83 15.57 11.13 1.52
CA ILE A 83 15.23 10.84 2.92
C ILE A 83 15.35 9.33 3.13
N GLN A 84 16.39 8.95 3.86
CA GLN A 84 16.70 7.57 4.21
C GLN A 84 16.11 7.24 5.59
N ILE A 85 15.14 6.35 5.64
CA ILE A 85 14.50 5.88 6.88
C ILE A 85 15.35 4.79 7.51
N ALA A 86 15.83 5.01 8.73
CA ALA A 86 16.64 4.06 9.49
C ALA A 86 15.84 3.49 10.67
N GLY A 87 15.52 2.18 10.63
CA GLY A 87 14.77 1.50 11.67
C GLY A 87 13.28 1.85 11.65
N THR A 88 12.64 1.84 12.82
CA THR A 88 11.21 2.15 12.96
C THR A 88 11.01 3.60 13.33
N ILE A 89 10.19 4.31 12.55
CA ILE A 89 9.65 5.63 12.88
C ILE A 89 8.16 5.46 13.15
N ASP A 90 7.72 5.77 14.37
CA ASP A 90 6.30 5.90 14.70
C ASP A 90 5.89 7.37 14.49
N ALA A 91 4.85 7.62 13.70
CA ALA A 91 4.32 8.96 13.48
C ALA A 91 3.38 9.43 14.61
N ASN A 92 2.93 8.52 15.47
CA ASN A 92 2.18 8.85 16.67
C ASN A 92 3.15 9.10 17.83
N THR A 93 3.94 10.17 17.72
CA THR A 93 4.78 10.67 18.80
C THR A 93 4.63 12.17 18.96
N ASP A 94 4.85 12.66 20.17
CA ASP A 94 5.04 14.09 20.41
C ASP A 94 6.41 14.57 19.93
N ASP A 95 6.75 15.82 20.28
CA ASP A 95 7.98 16.47 19.84
C ASP A 95 9.22 16.01 20.64
N ASP A 96 9.01 15.41 21.82
CA ASP A 96 10.04 14.77 22.63
C ASP A 96 10.30 13.31 22.21
N GLY A 97 9.40 12.75 21.39
CA GLY A 97 9.48 11.41 20.83
C GLY A 97 8.72 10.36 21.63
N ASP A 98 7.94 10.78 22.63
CA ASP A 98 7.08 9.89 23.40
C ASP A 98 5.84 9.51 22.60
N HIS A 99 5.39 8.26 22.75
CA HIS A 99 4.23 7.75 22.02
C HIS A 99 2.94 8.46 22.43
N LEU A 100 2.10 8.76 21.44
CA LEU A 100 0.76 9.33 21.63
C LEU A 100 -0.30 8.27 21.28
N ASP A 101 -1.19 8.01 22.24
CA ASP A 101 -2.36 7.18 22.05
C ASP A 101 -3.58 8.03 21.64
N CYS A 102 -4.68 7.38 21.24
CA CYS A 102 -5.93 8.08 20.90
C CYS A 102 -6.47 8.96 22.04
N ALA A 103 -6.13 8.65 23.30
CA ALA A 103 -6.54 9.47 24.44
C ALA A 103 -5.83 10.83 24.48
N ASP A 104 -4.60 10.92 23.99
CA ASP A 104 -3.81 12.15 23.98
C ASP A 104 -4.29 13.14 22.91
N TYR A 105 -4.82 12.62 21.80
CA TYR A 105 -5.45 13.43 20.76
C TYR A 105 -6.87 13.89 21.11
N ALA A 106 -7.57 13.17 22.00
CA ALA A 106 -8.95 13.49 22.35
C ALA A 106 -9.06 14.86 23.02
N THR A 107 -9.98 15.70 22.54
CA THR A 107 -10.19 17.06 23.05
C THR A 107 -11.66 17.41 23.20
N ASP A 108 -11.92 18.54 23.85
CA ASP A 108 -13.23 19.20 23.92
C ASP A 108 -14.31 18.27 24.51
N GLY A 109 -13.87 17.37 25.39
CA GLY A 109 -14.72 16.39 26.07
C GLY A 109 -15.19 15.23 25.20
N TYR A 110 -14.57 15.01 24.02
CA TYR A 110 -14.78 13.83 23.20
C TYR A 110 -14.54 12.55 24.00
N SER A 111 -15.40 11.57 23.79
CA SER A 111 -15.10 10.18 24.11
C SER A 111 -15.94 9.29 23.21
N THR A 112 -15.40 8.15 22.78
CA THR A 112 -16.14 7.17 21.97
C THR A 112 -17.48 6.82 22.61
N LYS A 113 -17.52 6.63 23.95
CA LYS A 113 -18.75 6.36 24.69
C LYS A 113 -19.82 7.44 24.52
N LYS A 114 -19.47 8.73 24.65
CA LYS A 114 -20.42 9.84 24.50
C LYS A 114 -20.83 10.02 23.04
N TYR A 115 -19.90 9.85 22.10
CA TYR A 115 -20.19 9.88 20.67
C TYR A 115 -21.22 8.80 20.28
N LEU A 116 -21.01 7.57 20.74
CA LEU A 116 -21.93 6.46 20.52
C LEU A 116 -23.31 6.72 21.14
N ALA A 117 -23.36 7.28 22.34
CA ALA A 117 -24.63 7.63 22.98
C ALA A 117 -25.38 8.76 22.25
N ALA A 118 -24.66 9.72 21.67
CA ALA A 118 -25.24 10.85 20.95
C ALA A 118 -25.81 10.44 19.58
N TYR A 119 -25.10 9.55 18.87
CA TYR A 119 -25.38 9.23 17.46
C TYR A 119 -25.89 7.80 17.24
N ASP A 120 -26.43 7.17 18.30
CA ASP A 120 -27.10 5.87 18.20
C ASP A 120 -28.24 5.94 17.17
N PRO A 121 -28.22 5.12 16.09
CA PRO A 121 -29.23 5.18 15.05
C PRO A 121 -30.68 5.01 15.55
N ARG A 122 -30.88 4.37 16.70
CA ARG A 122 -32.21 4.17 17.31
C ARG A 122 -32.82 5.46 17.82
N THR A 123 -32.00 6.44 18.21
CA THR A 123 -32.43 7.72 18.78
C THR A 123 -32.10 8.91 17.88
N TRP A 124 -30.97 8.87 17.17
CA TRP A 124 -30.52 9.92 16.25
C TRP A 124 -31.13 9.79 14.85
N GLY A 125 -31.46 8.55 14.43
CA GLY A 125 -31.93 8.27 13.08
C GLY A 125 -30.81 8.28 12.05
N SER A 126 -31.13 8.68 10.81
CA SER A 126 -30.22 8.62 9.66
C SER A 126 -29.56 9.95 9.29
N ALA A 127 -29.73 10.99 10.10
CA ALA A 127 -29.09 12.28 9.86
C ALA A 127 -27.57 12.18 10.09
N LYS A 128 -26.77 12.88 9.30
CA LYS A 128 -25.32 12.99 9.55
C LYS A 128 -25.08 13.47 10.99
N PRO A 129 -24.15 12.86 11.75
CA PRO A 129 -23.78 13.35 13.07
C PRO A 129 -23.47 14.85 13.06
N SER A 130 -23.94 15.57 14.07
CA SER A 130 -23.69 17.00 14.25
C SER A 130 -23.82 17.40 15.72
N GLY A 131 -23.36 18.60 16.06
CA GLY A 131 -23.35 19.11 17.43
C GLY A 131 -22.13 18.67 18.25
N PRO A 132 -22.17 18.80 19.59
CA PRO A 132 -20.95 18.89 20.40
C PRO A 132 -20.01 17.68 20.32
N GLN A 133 -20.53 16.46 20.20
CA GLN A 133 -19.67 15.26 20.14
C GLN A 133 -19.03 15.05 18.76
N GLU A 134 -19.71 15.43 17.68
CA GLU A 134 -19.13 15.42 16.33
C GLU A 134 -18.11 16.55 16.16
N GLU A 135 -18.38 17.74 16.70
CA GLU A 135 -17.40 18.85 16.74
C GLU A 135 -16.15 18.43 17.52
N ALA A 136 -16.31 17.83 18.70
CA ALA A 136 -15.19 17.34 19.50
C ALA A 136 -14.43 16.18 18.81
N ARG A 137 -15.13 15.30 18.07
CA ARG A 137 -14.50 14.26 17.23
C ARG A 137 -13.63 14.90 16.15
N GLN A 138 -14.16 15.88 15.43
CA GLN A 138 -13.43 16.59 14.36
C GLN A 138 -12.19 17.31 14.91
N ALA A 139 -12.31 17.98 16.05
CA ALA A 139 -11.16 18.62 16.71
C ALA A 139 -10.11 17.59 17.16
N SER A 140 -10.53 16.42 17.64
CA SER A 140 -9.62 15.34 18.04
C SER A 140 -8.91 14.72 16.82
N ALA A 141 -9.66 14.49 15.72
CA ALA A 141 -9.09 14.02 14.46
C ALA A 141 -8.08 15.01 13.86
N ALA A 142 -8.35 16.32 13.97
CA ALA A 142 -7.41 17.35 13.52
C ALA A 142 -6.07 17.29 14.29
N ARG A 143 -6.11 17.06 15.62
CA ARG A 143 -4.88 16.88 16.43
C ARG A 143 -4.07 15.66 16.04
N GLN A 144 -4.74 14.55 15.71
CA GLN A 144 -4.04 13.38 15.19
C GLN A 144 -3.45 13.66 13.81
N ALA A 145 -4.22 14.28 12.91
CA ALA A 145 -3.78 14.61 11.55
C ALA A 145 -2.52 15.49 11.55
N GLU A 146 -2.42 16.48 12.46
CA GLU A 146 -1.20 17.29 12.66
C GLU A 146 0.05 16.46 12.95
N ARG A 147 -0.12 15.27 13.55
CA ARG A 147 0.99 14.35 13.82
C ARG A 147 1.28 13.43 12.64
N ILE A 148 0.25 12.80 12.07
CA ILE A 148 0.45 11.65 11.17
C ILE A 148 0.37 11.96 9.68
N GLU A 149 -0.27 13.06 9.26
CA GLU A 149 -0.28 13.47 7.86
C GLU A 149 1.04 14.16 7.51
N LEU A 150 1.86 13.49 6.71
CA LEU A 150 3.19 13.95 6.35
C LEU A 150 3.22 14.39 4.89
N ALA A 151 3.28 15.71 4.66
CA ALA A 151 3.35 16.27 3.31
C ALA A 151 4.68 15.92 2.62
N VAL A 152 4.59 15.31 1.44
CA VAL A 152 5.73 14.96 0.59
C VAL A 152 5.74 15.88 -0.63
N GLY A 153 6.82 16.64 -0.80
CA GLY A 153 7.01 17.59 -1.88
C GLY A 153 7.56 16.96 -3.16
N SER A 154 7.65 17.76 -4.21
CA SER A 154 8.27 17.35 -5.47
C SER A 154 9.75 16.99 -5.32
N HIS A 155 10.28 16.22 -6.27
CA HIS A 155 11.71 15.88 -6.37
C HIS A 155 12.25 15.18 -5.10
N THR A 156 11.45 14.27 -4.54
CA THR A 156 11.76 13.61 -3.28
C THR A 156 11.94 12.12 -3.49
N THR A 157 13.02 11.54 -2.95
CA THR A 157 13.17 10.09 -2.76
C THR A 157 13.07 9.77 -1.28
N ILE A 158 12.07 8.99 -0.87
CA ILE A 158 12.00 8.38 0.46
C ILE A 158 12.38 6.91 0.32
N VAL A 159 13.38 6.45 1.06
CA VAL A 159 13.87 5.08 0.94
C VAL A 159 14.19 4.48 2.30
N GLY A 160 13.81 3.22 2.53
CA GLY A 160 14.22 2.50 3.73
C GLY A 160 15.65 1.96 3.62
N LEU A 161 16.41 2.07 4.71
CA LEU A 161 17.74 1.48 4.82
C LEU A 161 17.67 0.04 5.33
N GLY A 162 18.45 -0.85 4.69
CA GLY A 162 18.50 -2.26 5.04
C GLY A 162 17.18 -2.98 4.75
N ASP A 163 16.85 -3.98 5.57
CA ASP A 163 15.68 -4.85 5.40
C ASP A 163 14.60 -4.64 6.48
N SER A 164 14.75 -3.63 7.33
CA SER A 164 13.93 -3.44 8.53
C SER A 164 13.43 -2.00 8.74
N ALA A 165 13.43 -1.17 7.70
CA ALA A 165 12.91 0.19 7.78
C ALA A 165 11.39 0.18 7.84
N VAL A 166 10.82 0.85 8.84
CA VAL A 166 9.37 0.89 9.10
C VAL A 166 8.93 2.34 9.31
N LEU A 167 7.85 2.74 8.65
CA LEU A 167 7.10 3.95 8.96
C LEU A 167 5.70 3.52 9.45
N LYS A 168 5.48 3.60 10.76
CA LYS A 168 4.24 3.18 11.42
C LYS A 168 3.36 4.41 11.69
N GLY A 169 2.05 4.29 11.48
CA GLY A 169 1.10 5.32 11.85
C GLY A 169 0.99 6.50 10.89
N ALA A 170 1.94 6.64 9.95
CA ALA A 170 2.00 7.80 9.07
C ALA A 170 1.08 7.66 7.85
N SER A 171 0.60 8.81 7.38
CA SER A 171 -0.04 8.98 6.08
C SER A 171 0.83 9.90 5.21
N LEU A 172 1.48 9.35 4.19
CA LEU A 172 2.28 10.15 3.25
C LEU A 172 1.37 10.87 2.25
N GLN A 173 1.35 12.19 2.31
CA GLN A 173 0.47 13.04 1.51
C GLN A 173 1.22 13.64 0.31
N LEU A 174 1.12 12.99 -0.85
CA LEU A 174 1.70 13.43 -2.12
C LEU A 174 0.67 14.27 -2.87
N LYS A 175 0.50 15.53 -2.45
CA LYS A 175 -0.56 16.41 -2.97
C LYS A 175 -0.01 17.42 -3.97
N GLY A 176 -0.34 17.23 -5.24
CA GLY A 176 0.13 18.10 -6.33
C GLY A 176 1.65 18.12 -6.53
N ALA A 177 2.35 17.15 -5.92
CA ALA A 177 3.78 16.97 -6.07
C ALA A 177 4.10 16.34 -7.44
N GLU A 178 5.32 16.54 -7.92
CA GLU A 178 5.83 15.85 -9.11
C GLU A 178 7.15 15.16 -8.82
N ASN A 179 7.41 14.05 -9.52
CA ASN A 179 8.70 13.37 -9.49
C ASN A 179 9.07 12.88 -8.08
N VAL A 180 8.35 11.88 -7.58
CA VAL A 180 8.52 11.31 -6.23
C VAL A 180 8.78 9.81 -6.28
N ILE A 181 9.72 9.35 -5.46
CA ILE A 181 10.07 7.93 -5.30
C ILE A 181 9.85 7.53 -3.83
N VAL A 182 9.15 6.41 -3.60
CA VAL A 182 9.01 5.78 -2.28
C VAL A 182 9.42 4.31 -2.38
N ARG A 183 10.49 3.91 -1.69
CA ARG A 183 11.09 2.57 -1.86
C ARG A 183 11.54 1.87 -0.60
N ASN A 184 11.55 0.53 -0.65
CA ASN A 184 12.16 -0.34 0.37
C ASN A 184 11.68 -0.08 1.81
N LEU A 185 10.38 0.18 1.99
CA LEU A 185 9.83 0.66 3.26
C LEU A 185 8.60 -0.16 3.67
N GLU A 186 8.54 -0.63 4.91
CA GLU A 186 7.29 -1.13 5.50
C GLU A 186 6.48 0.08 6.01
N LEU A 187 5.36 0.39 5.37
CA LEU A 187 4.40 1.37 5.84
C LEU A 187 3.23 0.63 6.48
N ARG A 188 2.88 0.92 7.72
CA ARG A 188 1.79 0.17 8.37
C ARG A 188 0.93 1.00 9.29
N ASP A 189 -0.30 0.52 9.48
CA ASP A 189 -1.17 0.94 10.57
C ASP A 189 -1.49 2.45 10.50
N ALA A 190 -1.96 2.94 9.34
CA ALA A 190 -2.47 4.30 9.18
C ALA A 190 -3.83 4.44 9.92
N TYR A 191 -3.75 4.37 11.23
CA TYR A 191 -4.85 4.13 12.14
C TYR A 191 -5.59 5.42 12.50
N ASP A 192 -6.89 5.49 12.19
CA ASP A 192 -7.75 6.62 12.55
C ASP A 192 -8.30 6.45 13.97
N CYS A 193 -7.89 7.32 14.89
CA CYS A 193 -8.36 7.30 16.26
C CYS A 193 -9.85 7.65 16.41
N PHE A 194 -10.41 8.35 15.42
CA PHE A 194 -11.68 9.05 15.49
C PHE A 194 -12.52 8.89 14.22
N PRO A 195 -12.77 7.66 13.74
CA PRO A 195 -13.56 7.43 12.53
C PRO A 195 -14.96 8.02 12.70
N VAL A 196 -15.52 8.52 11.60
CA VAL A 196 -16.82 9.17 11.57
C VAL A 196 -17.93 8.14 11.34
N TRP A 197 -19.02 8.23 12.09
CA TRP A 197 -20.22 7.46 11.82
C TRP A 197 -20.98 8.05 10.63
N GLN A 198 -21.28 7.23 9.62
CA GLN A 198 -22.09 7.61 8.48
C GLN A 198 -23.38 6.76 8.44
N PRO A 199 -24.46 7.21 9.09
CA PRO A 199 -25.77 6.61 8.91
C PRO A 199 -26.19 6.64 7.44
N ASN A 200 -26.98 5.67 7.02
CA ASN A 200 -27.63 5.69 5.71
C ASN A 200 -29.14 5.45 5.85
N THR A 201 -29.90 5.96 4.89
CA THR A 201 -31.35 5.71 4.83
C THR A 201 -31.59 4.31 4.28
N GLY A 202 -32.31 3.47 5.02
CA GLY A 202 -32.68 2.12 4.57
C GLY A 202 -31.61 1.05 4.79
N GLY A 203 -30.54 1.34 5.53
CA GLY A 203 -29.51 0.38 5.91
C GLY A 203 -28.99 0.63 7.32
N LEU A 204 -27.90 -0.05 7.68
CA LEU A 204 -27.29 0.07 8.99
C LEU A 204 -26.38 1.30 9.15
N GLY A 205 -25.94 1.94 8.06
CA GLY A 205 -24.83 2.89 8.06
C GLY A 205 -23.46 2.22 7.99
N ASP A 206 -22.39 3.01 8.11
CA ASP A 206 -21.01 2.52 8.14
C ASP A 206 -20.06 3.49 8.84
N TRP A 207 -18.92 2.99 9.33
CA TRP A 207 -17.83 3.83 9.84
C TRP A 207 -16.87 4.18 8.71
N LYS A 208 -16.31 5.40 8.73
CA LYS A 208 -15.28 5.84 7.78
C LYS A 208 -14.06 6.36 8.52
N ALA A 209 -12.91 5.78 8.19
CA ALA A 209 -11.59 6.29 8.54
C ALA A 209 -11.08 7.27 7.48
N ALA A 210 -10.08 8.06 7.82
CA ALA A 210 -9.58 9.15 6.96
C ALA A 210 -8.20 8.92 6.33
N TYR A 211 -7.43 7.95 6.81
CA TYR A 211 -5.99 7.89 6.52
C TYR A 211 -5.62 6.69 5.66
N ASP A 212 -4.87 6.98 4.60
CA ASP A 212 -4.15 5.99 3.81
C ASP A 212 -2.66 6.00 4.16
N ASN A 213 -1.94 4.89 4.01
CA ASN A 213 -0.48 4.92 4.20
C ASN A 213 0.20 5.84 3.17
N ILE A 214 -0.25 5.81 1.93
CA ILE A 214 0.21 6.70 0.85
C ILE A 214 -1.00 7.24 0.11
N TRP A 215 -1.12 8.56 0.03
CA TRP A 215 -2.16 9.22 -0.75
C TRP A 215 -1.55 10.10 -1.85
N VAL A 216 -1.67 9.64 -3.10
CA VAL A 216 -1.25 10.33 -4.31
C VAL A 216 -2.43 11.15 -4.84
N ARG A 217 -2.41 12.47 -4.64
CA ARG A 217 -3.54 13.35 -4.94
C ARG A 217 -3.14 14.46 -5.90
N GLY A 218 -3.54 14.33 -7.17
CA GLY A 218 -3.15 15.30 -8.21
C GLY A 218 -1.65 15.37 -8.48
N ALA A 219 -0.88 14.41 -7.96
CA ALA A 219 0.56 14.32 -8.16
C ALA A 219 0.89 13.55 -9.44
N THR A 220 2.07 13.82 -10.00
CA THR A 220 2.52 13.23 -11.27
C THR A 220 3.93 12.64 -11.18
N HIS A 221 4.24 11.62 -11.99
CA HIS A 221 5.56 10.96 -11.98
C HIS A 221 5.91 10.42 -10.60
N VAL A 222 5.20 9.37 -10.18
CA VAL A 222 5.37 8.74 -8.87
C VAL A 222 5.75 7.27 -9.04
N TRP A 223 6.84 6.87 -8.40
CA TRP A 223 7.29 5.48 -8.36
C TRP A 223 7.26 4.94 -6.93
N ILE A 224 6.43 3.92 -6.71
CA ILE A 224 6.32 3.21 -5.45
C ILE A 224 6.84 1.80 -5.68
N ASP A 225 7.94 1.44 -5.04
CA ASP A 225 8.63 0.17 -5.34
C ASP A 225 9.20 -0.54 -4.12
N HIS A 226 9.02 -1.87 -4.05
CA HIS A 226 9.46 -2.66 -2.91
C HIS A 226 8.97 -2.11 -1.57
N VAL A 227 7.73 -1.63 -1.50
CA VAL A 227 7.11 -1.28 -0.22
C VAL A 227 6.31 -2.47 0.32
N THR A 228 6.19 -2.58 1.64
CA THR A 228 5.21 -3.47 2.28
C THR A 228 4.19 -2.61 3.00
N VAL A 229 2.90 -2.77 2.69
CA VAL A 229 1.83 -1.91 3.20
C VAL A 229 0.71 -2.76 3.80
N GLY A 230 0.25 -2.46 5.02
CA GLY A 230 -0.82 -3.23 5.68
C GLY A 230 -1.13 -2.82 7.12
N ASP A 231 -2.07 -3.52 7.76
CA ASP A 231 -2.59 -3.18 9.10
C ASP A 231 -1.89 -3.95 10.24
N LYS A 232 -0.65 -4.39 9.99
CA LYS A 232 0.12 -5.17 10.96
C LYS A 232 0.22 -4.43 12.30
N GLY A 233 -0.49 -4.94 13.30
CA GLY A 233 -0.63 -4.33 14.62
C GLY A 233 -2.10 -4.25 15.04
N HIS A 234 -2.97 -3.77 14.14
CA HIS A 234 -4.39 -3.53 14.39
C HIS A 234 -5.25 -4.01 13.21
N LEU A 235 -5.41 -5.33 13.06
CA LEU A 235 -6.28 -5.86 12.00
C LEU A 235 -7.73 -5.44 12.24
N ASP A 236 -8.41 -4.95 11.20
CA ASP A 236 -9.80 -4.50 11.26
C ASP A 236 -10.76 -5.57 11.83
N GLU A 237 -10.50 -6.86 11.63
CA GLU A 237 -11.31 -7.97 12.17
C GLU A 237 -11.30 -8.05 13.71
N LYS A 238 -10.33 -7.39 14.37
CA LYS A 238 -10.19 -7.33 15.82
C LYS A 238 -10.82 -6.08 16.43
N GLU A 239 -11.24 -5.13 15.59
CA GLU A 239 -11.90 -3.92 16.04
C GLU A 239 -13.31 -4.23 16.59
N PRO A 240 -13.80 -3.45 17.57
CA PRO A 240 -15.13 -3.67 18.13
C PRO A 240 -16.20 -3.37 17.10
N THR A 241 -17.38 -3.97 17.28
CA THR A 241 -18.56 -3.62 16.50
C THR A 241 -19.39 -2.59 17.26
N TYR A 242 -19.70 -1.46 16.61
CA TYR A 242 -20.64 -0.46 17.08
C TYR A 242 -21.75 -0.25 16.06
N PHE A 243 -22.99 -0.14 16.54
CA PHE A 243 -24.18 0.00 15.69
C PHE A 243 -24.35 -1.13 14.67
N GLY A 244 -23.83 -2.33 14.98
CA GLY A 244 -23.87 -3.48 14.07
C GLY A 244 -22.90 -3.40 12.89
N ARG A 245 -21.94 -2.47 12.93
CA ARG A 245 -20.89 -2.29 11.93
C ARG A 245 -19.51 -2.37 12.59
N ASN A 246 -18.54 -2.93 11.89
CA ASN A 246 -17.15 -2.91 12.35
C ASN A 246 -16.71 -1.47 12.56
N TYR A 247 -16.06 -1.17 13.68
CA TYR A 247 -15.54 0.17 13.98
C TYR A 247 -14.29 0.44 13.16
N LEU A 248 -14.47 0.63 11.85
CA LEU A 248 -13.41 0.72 10.86
C LEU A 248 -12.39 1.80 11.21
N ARG A 249 -11.11 1.42 11.30
CA ARG A 249 -10.00 2.32 11.70
C ARG A 249 -9.04 2.62 10.56
N HIS A 250 -9.12 1.88 9.46
CA HIS A 250 -8.25 2.08 8.29
C HIS A 250 -9.07 2.50 7.07
N ASP A 251 -8.52 3.42 6.26
CA ASP A 251 -9.09 3.72 4.94
C ASP A 251 -8.51 2.81 3.86
N GLY A 252 -7.62 3.31 2.99
CA GLY A 252 -6.89 2.51 2.02
C GLY A 252 -5.41 2.35 2.34
N LEU A 253 -4.70 1.50 1.60
CA LEU A 253 -3.24 1.42 1.70
C LEU A 253 -2.56 2.46 0.79
N LEU A 254 -3.02 2.51 -0.47
CA LEU A 254 -2.54 3.44 -1.47
C LEU A 254 -3.70 3.98 -2.32
N ASP A 255 -4.04 5.25 -2.15
CA ASP A 255 -5.05 5.90 -2.97
C ASP A 255 -4.44 6.85 -4.00
N ILE A 256 -4.92 6.79 -5.23
CA ILE A 256 -4.46 7.59 -6.38
C ILE A 256 -5.67 8.34 -6.96
N THR A 257 -5.79 9.62 -6.66
CA THR A 257 -7.04 10.37 -6.88
C THR A 257 -6.80 11.79 -7.38
N ASN A 258 -7.90 12.48 -7.71
CA ASN A 258 -7.93 13.90 -8.05
C ASN A 258 -6.95 14.28 -9.17
N ALA A 259 -7.07 13.64 -10.32
CA ALA A 259 -6.24 13.86 -11.50
C ALA A 259 -4.74 13.57 -11.32
N ALA A 260 -4.36 12.75 -10.32
CA ALA A 260 -3.03 12.14 -10.29
C ALA A 260 -2.77 11.39 -11.59
N ASP A 261 -1.50 11.30 -12.01
CA ASP A 261 -1.16 10.75 -13.32
C ASP A 261 0.27 10.24 -13.39
N LEU A 262 0.57 9.32 -14.30
CA LEU A 262 1.92 8.79 -14.51
C LEU A 262 2.50 8.18 -13.23
N VAL A 263 1.85 7.11 -12.75
CA VAL A 263 2.24 6.38 -11.54
C VAL A 263 2.65 4.95 -11.88
N THR A 264 3.76 4.46 -11.31
CA THR A 264 4.16 3.05 -11.37
C THR A 264 4.27 2.51 -9.95
N VAL A 265 3.60 1.39 -9.70
CA VAL A 265 3.69 0.61 -8.45
C VAL A 265 4.26 -0.76 -8.79
N SER A 266 5.46 -1.05 -8.29
CA SER A 266 6.21 -2.24 -8.67
C SER A 266 6.73 -3.03 -7.47
N TRP A 267 6.81 -4.35 -7.59
CA TRP A 267 7.46 -5.22 -6.61
C TRP A 267 7.04 -4.98 -5.15
N SER A 268 5.82 -4.51 -4.92
CA SER A 268 5.34 -4.11 -3.61
C SER A 268 4.37 -5.15 -3.05
N ARG A 269 4.28 -5.25 -1.73
CA ARG A 269 3.38 -6.17 -1.04
C ARG A 269 2.31 -5.38 -0.28
N PHE A 270 1.05 -5.63 -0.60
CA PHE A 270 -0.11 -5.09 0.09
C PHE A 270 -0.79 -6.24 0.84
N ALA A 271 -0.89 -6.14 2.16
CA ALA A 271 -1.31 -7.27 2.97
C ALA A 271 -2.25 -6.91 4.12
N ASP A 272 -3.08 -7.89 4.51
CA ASP A 272 -3.86 -7.89 5.75
C ASP A 272 -4.70 -6.62 5.94
N HIS A 273 -5.54 -6.28 4.95
CA HIS A 273 -6.26 -5.00 4.90
C HIS A 273 -7.56 -5.08 4.07
N ASP A 274 -8.53 -4.18 4.34
CA ASP A 274 -9.80 -4.13 3.59
C ASP A 274 -9.62 -3.56 2.17
N LYS A 275 -9.30 -2.27 2.03
CA LYS A 275 -9.36 -1.51 0.77
C LYS A 275 -7.96 -1.16 0.25
N ALA A 276 -7.28 -2.05 -0.47
CA ALA A 276 -5.87 -1.82 -0.81
C ALA A 276 -5.60 -0.55 -1.65
N ILE A 277 -6.14 -0.45 -2.87
CA ILE A 277 -5.80 0.59 -3.84
C ILE A 277 -7.03 1.14 -4.57
N LEU A 278 -7.38 2.41 -4.32
CA LEU A 278 -8.37 3.14 -5.12
C LEU A 278 -7.69 4.02 -6.17
N ILE A 279 -8.13 3.90 -7.43
CA ILE A 279 -7.71 4.76 -8.55
C ILE A 279 -8.95 5.52 -9.03
N GLY A 280 -9.03 6.81 -8.70
CA GLY A 280 -10.20 7.67 -8.96
C GLY A 280 -11.30 7.50 -7.91
N ASN A 281 -11.60 8.58 -7.18
CA ASN A 281 -12.43 8.52 -5.96
C ASN A 281 -13.94 8.71 -6.19
N GLY A 282 -14.40 9.16 -7.35
CA GLY A 282 -15.83 9.38 -7.59
C GLY A 282 -16.26 9.22 -9.03
N ASP A 283 -17.45 8.68 -9.24
CA ASP A 283 -18.07 8.49 -10.57
C ASP A 283 -18.32 9.83 -11.29
N THR A 284 -18.46 10.91 -10.53
CA THR A 284 -18.69 12.28 -11.02
C THR A 284 -17.43 13.13 -11.03
N ALA A 285 -16.26 12.58 -10.70
CA ALA A 285 -14.97 13.27 -10.70
C ALA A 285 -14.41 13.41 -12.12
N THR A 286 -15.15 14.10 -12.99
CA THR A 286 -14.87 14.17 -14.43
C THR A 286 -13.53 14.81 -14.80
N GLY A 287 -12.88 15.51 -13.86
CA GLY A 287 -11.50 16.01 -14.00
C GLY A 287 -10.44 14.90 -14.10
N ASP A 288 -10.79 13.65 -13.75
CA ASP A 288 -9.90 12.49 -13.86
C ASP A 288 -9.79 11.95 -15.31
N ARG A 289 -10.63 12.39 -16.25
CA ARG A 289 -10.59 11.92 -17.64
C ARG A 289 -9.26 12.28 -18.31
N GLY A 290 -8.62 11.29 -18.94
CA GLY A 290 -7.31 11.44 -19.57
C GLY A 290 -6.15 11.49 -18.58
N LYS A 291 -6.42 11.25 -17.29
CA LYS A 291 -5.45 11.16 -16.19
C LYS A 291 -5.54 9.76 -15.57
N LEU A 292 -5.02 9.59 -14.35
CA LEU A 292 -4.99 8.31 -13.64
C LEU A 292 -4.35 7.19 -14.46
N ARG A 293 -3.30 7.52 -15.23
CA ARG A 293 -2.50 6.52 -15.94
C ARG A 293 -1.56 5.85 -14.94
N VAL A 294 -1.84 4.60 -14.61
CA VAL A 294 -1.15 3.86 -13.55
C VAL A 294 -0.71 2.49 -14.03
N THR A 295 0.53 2.09 -13.75
CA THR A 295 1.02 0.73 -13.96
C THR A 295 1.19 0.05 -12.62
N LEU A 296 0.65 -1.16 -12.47
CA LEU A 296 0.88 -2.03 -11.32
C LEU A 296 1.48 -3.33 -11.84
N HIS A 297 2.72 -3.63 -11.45
CA HIS A 297 3.34 -4.90 -11.82
C HIS A 297 4.20 -5.54 -10.75
N HIS A 298 4.27 -6.87 -10.80
CA HIS A 298 5.06 -7.65 -9.85
C HIS A 298 4.69 -7.40 -8.38
N ASN A 299 3.48 -6.90 -8.11
CA ASN A 299 3.02 -6.69 -6.74
C ASN A 299 2.39 -7.96 -6.17
N GLU A 300 2.52 -8.16 -4.86
CA GLU A 300 1.78 -9.17 -4.11
C GLU A 300 0.62 -8.52 -3.36
N PHE A 301 -0.58 -9.07 -3.53
CA PHE A 301 -1.76 -8.74 -2.73
C PHE A 301 -2.14 -9.96 -1.90
N GLU A 302 -1.88 -9.94 -0.60
CA GLU A 302 -2.11 -11.08 0.29
C GLU A 302 -3.14 -10.75 1.38
N SER A 303 -4.21 -11.54 1.49
CA SER A 303 -5.26 -11.30 2.49
C SER A 303 -5.87 -9.89 2.41
N VAL A 304 -5.98 -9.37 1.18
CA VAL A 304 -6.69 -8.13 0.87
C VAL A 304 -8.15 -8.45 0.56
N VAL A 305 -9.08 -7.74 1.20
CA VAL A 305 -10.52 -7.95 1.02
C VAL A 305 -10.98 -7.45 -0.36
N GLN A 306 -10.53 -6.25 -0.74
CA GLN A 306 -10.97 -5.58 -1.96
C GLN A 306 -10.02 -4.50 -2.50
N ARG A 307 -10.33 -4.01 -3.72
CA ARG A 307 -9.65 -2.90 -4.40
C ARG A 307 -8.18 -3.20 -4.68
N ALA A 308 -7.89 -4.21 -5.47
CA ALA A 308 -6.52 -4.55 -5.89
C ALA A 308 -6.32 -4.50 -7.43
N PRO A 309 -6.57 -3.37 -8.11
CA PRO A 309 -7.12 -2.09 -7.63
C PRO A 309 -8.63 -1.95 -7.93
N ARG A 310 -9.27 -0.86 -7.48
CA ARG A 310 -10.55 -0.38 -8.01
C ARG A 310 -10.36 0.89 -8.83
N VAL A 311 -10.83 0.89 -10.09
CA VAL A 311 -10.47 1.92 -11.07
C VAL A 311 -11.68 2.68 -11.59
N ARG A 312 -11.54 4.00 -11.74
CA ARG A 312 -12.38 4.88 -12.54
C ARG A 312 -11.52 5.72 -13.49
N PHE A 313 -12.02 6.00 -14.68
CA PHE A 313 -11.45 6.82 -15.76
C PHE A 313 -10.08 6.39 -16.31
N GLY A 314 -9.14 6.00 -15.45
CA GLY A 314 -7.73 5.81 -15.79
C GLY A 314 -7.44 4.67 -16.75
N GLN A 315 -6.35 4.83 -17.49
CA GLN A 315 -5.69 3.77 -18.24
C GLN A 315 -4.75 3.03 -17.29
N VAL A 316 -5.18 1.86 -16.80
CA VAL A 316 -4.44 1.11 -15.79
C VAL A 316 -3.88 -0.18 -16.38
N HIS A 317 -2.54 -0.32 -16.39
CA HIS A 317 -1.85 -1.54 -16.81
C HIS A 317 -1.57 -2.42 -15.59
N LEU A 318 -2.17 -3.61 -15.55
CA LEU A 318 -2.01 -4.59 -14.47
C LEU A 318 -1.29 -5.82 -15.02
N TYR A 319 0.02 -5.96 -14.80
CA TYR A 319 0.72 -7.16 -15.30
C TYR A 319 1.57 -7.87 -14.26
N ASN A 320 1.62 -9.20 -14.33
CA ASN A 320 2.48 -10.00 -13.46
C ASN A 320 2.28 -9.80 -11.95
N ASN A 321 1.09 -9.39 -11.51
CA ASN A 321 0.78 -9.31 -10.09
C ASN A 321 0.33 -10.69 -9.55
N ARG A 322 0.64 -10.92 -8.28
CA ARG A 322 0.29 -12.11 -7.51
C ARG A 322 -0.79 -11.76 -6.50
N TYR A 323 -1.86 -12.54 -6.48
CA TYR A 323 -2.98 -12.38 -5.56
C TYR A 323 -3.12 -13.65 -4.74
N VAL A 324 -3.02 -13.54 -3.42
CA VAL A 324 -3.11 -14.65 -2.48
C VAL A 324 -4.26 -14.37 -1.53
N VAL A 325 -5.30 -15.19 -1.58
CA VAL A 325 -6.39 -15.19 -0.62
C VAL A 325 -6.19 -16.41 0.28
N PRO A 326 -5.77 -16.24 1.53
CA PRO A 326 -5.70 -17.35 2.49
C PRO A 326 -7.08 -17.95 2.77
N ALA A 327 -7.13 -19.22 3.17
CA ALA A 327 -8.40 -19.87 3.56
C ALA A 327 -9.07 -19.22 4.78
N ALA A 328 -8.28 -18.57 5.63
CA ALA A 328 -8.75 -17.83 6.79
C ALA A 328 -9.00 -16.33 6.50
N ALA A 329 -8.82 -15.88 5.25
CA ALA A 329 -8.99 -14.48 4.91
C ALA A 329 -10.42 -14.01 5.20
N PRO A 330 -10.59 -12.84 5.83
CA PRO A 330 -11.91 -12.30 6.12
C PRO A 330 -12.58 -11.82 4.82
N ASP A 331 -13.84 -12.24 4.60
CA ASP A 331 -14.81 -11.66 3.66
C ASP A 331 -14.26 -11.21 2.28
N TYR A 332 -13.40 -11.99 1.61
CA TYR A 332 -12.89 -11.62 0.28
C TYR A 332 -14.04 -11.22 -0.66
N ARG A 333 -13.91 -10.06 -1.33
CA ARG A 333 -14.98 -9.50 -2.17
C ARG A 333 -14.64 -9.49 -3.65
N TYR A 334 -13.48 -8.93 -4.02
CA TYR A 334 -12.99 -8.87 -5.40
C TYR A 334 -11.57 -8.34 -5.41
N SER A 335 -10.82 -8.57 -6.50
CA SER A 335 -9.52 -7.94 -6.70
C SER A 335 -9.63 -6.78 -7.68
N ILE A 336 -10.07 -7.04 -8.91
CA ILE A 336 -10.09 -6.03 -9.98
C ILE A 336 -11.47 -5.37 -10.03
N GLY A 337 -11.52 -4.08 -9.66
CA GLY A 337 -12.74 -3.29 -9.71
C GLY A 337 -12.82 -2.43 -10.97
N VAL A 338 -13.82 -2.68 -11.82
CA VAL A 338 -14.08 -1.96 -13.08
C VAL A 338 -15.25 -1.00 -12.88
N SER A 339 -14.98 0.30 -12.79
CA SER A 339 -16.01 1.33 -12.56
C SER A 339 -16.02 2.36 -13.69
N THR A 340 -16.70 3.49 -13.47
CA THR A 340 -16.96 4.56 -14.45
C THR A 340 -15.76 4.83 -15.35
N GLU A 341 -15.93 4.56 -16.65
CA GLU A 341 -14.94 4.89 -17.70
C GLU A 341 -13.53 4.33 -17.45
N SER A 342 -13.36 3.33 -16.59
CA SER A 342 -12.06 2.70 -16.39
C SER A 342 -11.61 1.96 -17.64
N ALA A 343 -10.32 2.05 -17.97
CA ALA A 343 -9.71 1.35 -19.09
C ALA A 343 -8.60 0.43 -18.56
N VAL A 344 -8.99 -0.70 -17.95
CA VAL A 344 -8.06 -1.65 -17.33
C VAL A 344 -7.52 -2.65 -18.36
N TYR A 345 -6.19 -2.73 -18.48
CA TYR A 345 -5.48 -3.70 -19.32
C TYR A 345 -4.70 -4.66 -18.41
N ALA A 346 -5.18 -5.89 -18.24
CA ALA A 346 -4.63 -6.88 -17.33
C ALA A 346 -3.94 -8.04 -18.07
N GLU A 347 -2.69 -8.37 -17.71
CA GLU A 347 -1.90 -9.38 -18.40
C GLU A 347 -1.14 -10.27 -17.42
N ASN A 348 -1.26 -11.59 -17.59
CA ASN A 348 -0.39 -12.55 -16.92
C ASN A 348 -0.35 -12.39 -15.39
N ASN A 349 -1.50 -12.13 -14.76
CA ASN A 349 -1.65 -12.09 -13.31
C ASN A 349 -1.98 -13.50 -12.77
N ALA A 350 -1.63 -13.77 -11.52
CA ALA A 350 -1.85 -15.07 -10.89
C ALA A 350 -2.64 -14.95 -9.59
N PHE A 351 -3.67 -15.78 -9.43
CA PHE A 351 -4.53 -15.84 -8.26
C PHE A 351 -4.40 -17.20 -7.59
N THR A 352 -4.18 -17.21 -6.28
CA THR A 352 -4.24 -18.39 -5.41
C THR A 352 -5.30 -18.16 -4.34
N THR A 353 -6.37 -18.94 -4.34
CA THR A 353 -7.57 -18.69 -3.53
C THR A 353 -8.10 -19.99 -2.90
N PRO A 354 -8.88 -19.91 -1.80
CA PRO A 354 -9.56 -21.08 -1.26
C PRO A 354 -10.74 -21.48 -2.15
N GLY A 355 -11.21 -22.73 -2.00
CA GLY A 355 -12.24 -23.30 -2.88
C GLY A 355 -13.63 -22.65 -2.82
N HIS A 356 -13.87 -21.69 -1.93
CA HIS A 356 -15.12 -20.92 -1.87
C HIS A 356 -15.06 -19.61 -2.67
N VAL A 357 -13.87 -19.21 -3.15
CA VAL A 357 -13.71 -18.07 -4.05
C VAL A 357 -13.68 -18.61 -5.47
N GLU A 358 -14.58 -18.13 -6.31
CA GLU A 358 -14.68 -18.49 -7.71
C GLU A 358 -14.01 -17.45 -8.61
N VAL A 359 -13.73 -17.82 -9.86
CA VAL A 359 -13.14 -16.89 -10.84
C VAL A 359 -14.05 -15.66 -11.07
N ALA A 360 -15.37 -15.85 -10.97
CA ALA A 360 -16.35 -14.77 -11.11
C ALA A 360 -16.24 -13.70 -10.01
N ASP A 361 -15.70 -14.05 -8.83
CA ASP A 361 -15.53 -13.12 -7.71
C ASP A 361 -14.33 -12.18 -7.92
N LEU A 362 -13.37 -12.55 -8.76
CA LEU A 362 -12.11 -11.79 -8.93
C LEU A 362 -12.32 -10.42 -9.55
N VAL A 363 -13.37 -10.27 -10.37
CA VAL A 363 -13.71 -9.04 -11.10
C VAL A 363 -15.09 -8.57 -10.66
N LYS A 364 -15.14 -7.33 -10.17
CA LYS A 364 -16.41 -6.65 -9.90
C LYS A 364 -16.59 -5.47 -10.81
N SER A 365 -17.75 -5.38 -11.46
CA SER A 365 -18.17 -4.21 -12.20
C SER A 365 -19.21 -3.43 -11.41
N TRP A 366 -19.38 -2.15 -11.74
CA TRP A 366 -20.52 -1.35 -11.30
C TRP A 366 -21.15 -0.70 -12.53
N ASN A 367 -20.51 0.37 -12.99
CA ASN A 367 -20.83 1.12 -14.20
C ASN A 367 -19.65 1.12 -15.19
N GLY A 368 -18.76 0.13 -15.05
CA GLY A 368 -17.69 -0.15 -16.00
C GLY A 368 -18.25 -0.67 -17.32
N THR A 369 -17.47 -0.52 -18.39
CA THR A 369 -17.90 -0.95 -19.73
C THR A 369 -16.90 -1.83 -20.45
N ALA A 370 -15.64 -1.87 -20.00
CA ALA A 370 -14.60 -2.64 -20.65
C ALA A 370 -13.54 -3.15 -19.67
N LEU A 371 -13.01 -4.33 -19.95
CA LEU A 371 -11.84 -4.93 -19.31
C LEU A 371 -11.08 -5.71 -20.38
N ARG A 372 -9.84 -5.32 -20.64
CA ARG A 372 -8.94 -6.11 -21.47
C ARG A 372 -8.15 -7.02 -20.54
N GLN A 373 -8.21 -8.32 -20.77
CA GLN A 373 -7.48 -9.31 -20.00
C GLN A 373 -6.73 -10.27 -20.94
N SER A 374 -5.58 -10.80 -20.51
CA SER A 374 -5.00 -12.01 -21.08
C SER A 374 -4.14 -12.79 -20.07
N GLY A 375 -4.03 -14.11 -20.27
CA GLY A 375 -3.02 -14.94 -19.59
C GLY A 375 -3.15 -15.09 -18.07
N THR A 376 -4.32 -14.80 -17.51
CA THR A 376 -4.56 -14.97 -16.06
C THR A 376 -4.51 -16.43 -15.66
N LEU A 377 -3.82 -16.73 -14.55
CA LEU A 377 -3.89 -18.03 -13.88
C LEU A 377 -4.75 -17.93 -12.62
N PHE A 378 -5.65 -18.88 -12.45
CA PHE A 378 -6.42 -19.08 -11.23
C PHE A 378 -6.13 -20.47 -10.67
N ASN A 379 -5.54 -20.52 -9.48
CA ASN A 379 -5.08 -21.75 -8.83
C ASN A 379 -4.25 -22.65 -9.77
N GLY A 380 -3.40 -22.02 -10.59
CA GLY A 380 -2.52 -22.69 -11.57
C GLY A 380 -3.16 -23.01 -12.93
N TYR A 381 -4.45 -22.75 -13.12
CA TYR A 381 -5.15 -23.02 -14.39
C TYR A 381 -5.41 -21.73 -15.18
N PRO A 382 -5.22 -21.73 -16.51
CA PRO A 382 -5.53 -20.57 -17.34
C PRO A 382 -7.05 -20.33 -17.36
N VAL A 383 -7.45 -19.08 -17.19
CA VAL A 383 -8.85 -18.66 -17.19
C VAL A 383 -9.06 -17.41 -18.03
N ASP A 384 -10.27 -17.28 -18.59
CA ASP A 384 -10.73 -16.06 -19.25
C ASP A 384 -11.62 -15.27 -18.28
N LEU A 385 -11.03 -14.27 -17.61
CA LEU A 385 -11.76 -13.47 -16.61
C LEU A 385 -12.98 -12.77 -17.22
N LEU A 386 -12.85 -12.28 -18.46
CA LEU A 386 -13.91 -11.51 -19.12
C LEU A 386 -15.10 -12.40 -19.47
N ALA A 387 -14.84 -13.56 -20.09
CA ALA A 387 -15.87 -14.51 -20.45
C ALA A 387 -16.62 -15.04 -19.22
N ILE A 388 -15.89 -15.37 -18.14
CA ILE A 388 -16.50 -15.87 -16.91
C ILE A 388 -17.30 -14.78 -16.20
N HIS A 389 -16.75 -13.57 -16.08
CA HIS A 389 -17.46 -12.44 -15.47
C HIS A 389 -18.77 -12.12 -16.20
N ASN A 390 -18.75 -12.02 -17.53
CA ASN A 390 -19.95 -11.75 -18.32
C ASN A 390 -20.96 -12.91 -18.23
N ALA A 391 -20.50 -14.16 -18.25
CA ALA A 391 -21.40 -15.31 -18.12
C ALA A 391 -22.12 -15.34 -16.76
N TYR A 392 -21.42 -14.98 -15.68
CA TYR A 392 -21.99 -14.98 -14.32
C TYR A 392 -22.93 -13.78 -14.07
N ASN A 393 -22.59 -12.60 -14.59
CA ASN A 393 -23.35 -11.37 -14.34
C ASN A 393 -24.35 -11.00 -15.46
N SER A 394 -24.51 -11.86 -16.47
CA SER A 394 -25.40 -11.60 -17.60
C SER A 394 -26.83 -11.34 -17.14
N GLY A 395 -27.36 -10.17 -17.46
CA GLY A 395 -28.73 -9.77 -17.13
C GLY A 395 -28.91 -9.09 -15.77
N SER A 396 -27.92 -9.10 -14.88
CA SER A 396 -27.90 -8.29 -13.65
C SER A 396 -27.03 -7.04 -13.77
N GLU A 397 -25.97 -7.12 -14.58
CA GLU A 397 -25.07 -6.00 -14.87
C GLU A 397 -24.87 -5.86 -16.40
N ARG A 398 -24.24 -4.76 -16.80
CA ARG A 398 -23.85 -4.57 -18.21
C ARG A 398 -22.61 -5.42 -18.50
N ASP A 399 -22.68 -6.23 -19.56
CA ASP A 399 -21.52 -6.96 -20.06
C ASP A 399 -20.35 -6.03 -20.38
N LEU A 400 -19.16 -6.45 -19.97
CA LEU A 400 -17.90 -5.77 -20.29
C LEU A 400 -17.43 -6.17 -21.69
N THR A 401 -16.86 -5.22 -22.43
CA THR A 401 -16.17 -5.49 -23.70
C THR A 401 -14.67 -5.67 -23.48
N ALA A 402 -13.99 -6.32 -24.43
CA ALA A 402 -12.52 -6.45 -24.40
C ALA A 402 -11.78 -5.20 -24.92
N ASP A 403 -12.49 -4.26 -25.56
CA ASP A 403 -11.91 -3.05 -26.12
C ASP A 403 -11.91 -1.93 -25.09
N VAL A 404 -10.73 -1.68 -24.53
CA VAL A 404 -10.48 -0.60 -23.57
C VAL A 404 -10.00 0.69 -24.24
N GLY A 405 -9.83 0.71 -25.57
CA GLY A 405 -9.44 1.90 -26.33
C GLY A 405 -7.95 2.26 -26.27
N TRP A 406 -7.09 1.39 -25.72
CA TRP A 406 -5.64 1.60 -25.66
C TRP A 406 -4.87 0.28 -25.53
N THR A 407 -3.54 0.34 -25.69
CA THR A 407 -2.63 -0.78 -25.42
C THR A 407 -1.36 -0.21 -24.77
N PRO A 408 -0.89 -0.78 -23.64
CA PRO A 408 0.33 -0.33 -22.98
C PRO A 408 1.55 -0.45 -23.91
N THR A 409 2.42 0.55 -23.88
CA THR A 409 3.71 0.55 -24.61
C THR A 409 4.91 0.76 -23.68
N LEU A 410 4.68 1.32 -22.49
CA LEU A 410 5.67 1.50 -21.43
C LEU A 410 5.52 0.35 -20.45
N HIS A 411 6.25 -0.72 -20.68
CA HIS A 411 6.41 -1.81 -19.72
C HIS A 411 7.80 -2.45 -19.86
N THR A 412 8.28 -3.05 -18.78
CA THR A 412 9.44 -3.93 -18.84
C THR A 412 9.03 -5.29 -19.43
N LYS A 413 9.82 -6.33 -19.23
CA LYS A 413 9.46 -7.66 -19.70
C LYS A 413 8.18 -8.14 -19.01
N ILE A 414 7.18 -8.53 -19.79
CA ILE A 414 5.98 -9.20 -19.28
C ILE A 414 6.23 -10.71 -19.30
N ASP A 415 6.42 -11.29 -18.11
CA ASP A 415 6.59 -12.72 -17.92
C ASP A 415 5.27 -13.48 -18.05
N SER A 416 5.33 -14.80 -18.23
CA SER A 416 4.14 -15.64 -18.04
C SER A 416 3.67 -15.58 -16.58
N ALA A 417 2.36 -15.66 -16.34
CA ALA A 417 1.79 -15.62 -14.99
C ALA A 417 2.44 -16.61 -14.01
N ALA A 418 2.77 -17.83 -14.44
CA ALA A 418 3.43 -18.82 -13.58
C ALA A 418 4.85 -18.43 -13.17
N THR A 419 5.59 -17.73 -14.03
CA THR A 419 6.93 -17.23 -13.71
C THR A 419 6.82 -16.03 -12.79
N ALA A 420 5.99 -15.05 -13.15
CA ALA A 420 5.70 -13.89 -12.33
C ALA A 420 5.28 -14.30 -10.91
N ASP A 421 4.35 -15.25 -10.77
CA ASP A 421 3.88 -15.75 -9.47
C ASP A 421 5.03 -16.20 -8.55
N ARG A 422 6.03 -16.89 -9.10
CA ARG A 422 7.21 -17.36 -8.34
C ARG A 422 8.20 -16.26 -8.02
N GLU A 423 8.43 -15.34 -8.95
CA GLU A 423 9.38 -14.26 -8.73
C GLU A 423 8.82 -13.22 -7.75
N VAL A 424 7.55 -12.86 -7.87
CA VAL A 424 6.85 -11.96 -6.95
C VAL A 424 6.85 -12.51 -5.53
N ALA A 425 6.58 -13.81 -5.34
CA ALA A 425 6.63 -14.45 -4.03
C ALA A 425 8.00 -14.36 -3.34
N ARG A 426 9.09 -14.15 -4.09
CA ARG A 426 10.45 -14.01 -3.55
C ARG A 426 10.90 -12.56 -3.42
N GLY A 427 10.46 -11.71 -4.34
CA GLY A 427 11.00 -10.36 -4.53
C GLY A 427 10.08 -9.24 -4.06
N ALA A 428 8.77 -9.44 -3.91
CA ALA A 428 7.88 -8.35 -3.55
C ALA A 428 7.96 -7.96 -2.07
N GLY A 429 7.96 -6.66 -1.82
CA GLY A 429 7.92 -6.06 -0.48
C GLY A 429 9.24 -5.43 -0.03
N ALA A 430 9.18 -4.77 1.14
CA ALA A 430 10.33 -4.15 1.77
C ALA A 430 11.40 -5.18 2.16
N GLY A 431 12.67 -4.78 2.08
CA GLY A 431 13.82 -5.62 2.41
C GLY A 431 14.12 -6.73 1.39
N ARG A 432 13.56 -6.63 0.17
CA ARG A 432 13.70 -7.65 -0.88
C ARG A 432 14.50 -7.18 -2.11
N ILE A 433 15.00 -5.95 -2.10
CA ILE A 433 15.86 -5.46 -3.17
C ILE A 433 17.21 -6.22 -3.11
N PRO A 434 17.66 -6.85 -4.21
CA PRO A 434 18.89 -7.64 -4.26
C PRO A 434 20.20 -6.90 -3.97
#